data_AF-A0AAD4LE82-F1
#
_entry.id   AF-A0AAD4LE82-F1
#
_cell.length_a   1.000
_cell.length_b   1.000
_cell.length_c   1.000
_cell.angle_alpha   90.00
_cell.angle_beta   90.00
_cell.angle_gamma   90.00
#
_symmetry.space_group_name_H-M   'P 1'
#
loop_
_entity.id
_entity.type
_entity.pdbx_description
1 polymer ?
#
loop_
_entity_poly.entity_id
_entity_poly.type
_entity_poly.pdbx_seq_one_letter_code
_entity_poly.pdbx_strand_id
1 'polypeptide(L)'
;MSLNPLKVLKRGFSEFSGKIKERKDTLIKKLSRGEAISPSDEQWLDHEGNTIDEECILEVLQSAPDYERAVSELDDDGKAIVRKLREWAGASTKVAGNKRKQQWQMGSY
;
A
#
# COMPACT_ATOMS: atom_id res chain seq x y z
N MET A 1 4.92 -20.13 14.37
CA MET A 1 3.53 -20.04 13.86
C MET A 1 3.61 -19.76 12.38
N SER A 2 3.17 -20.67 11.51
CA SER A 2 3.13 -20.38 10.07
C SER A 2 2.10 -19.28 9.85
N LEU A 3 2.58 -18.10 9.48
CA LEU A 3 1.69 -17.04 9.03
C LEU A 3 1.08 -17.54 7.72
N ASN A 4 -0.23 -17.76 7.73
CA ASN A 4 -0.96 -18.08 6.50
C ASN A 4 -0.61 -16.99 5.46
N PRO A 5 -0.06 -17.35 4.29
CA PRO A 5 0.47 -16.40 3.32
C PRO A 5 -0.60 -15.36 2.91
N LEU A 6 -1.87 -15.77 2.81
CA LEU A 6 -2.98 -14.86 2.55
C LEU A 6 -3.16 -13.80 3.64
N LYS A 7 -2.94 -14.13 4.91
CA LYS A 7 -3.00 -13.15 6.01
C LYS A 7 -1.90 -12.09 5.87
N VAL A 8 -0.71 -12.48 5.40
CA VAL A 8 0.39 -11.56 5.14
C VAL A 8 0.02 -10.61 4.00
N LEU A 9 -0.50 -11.13 2.89
CA LEU A 9 -0.91 -10.32 1.74
C LEU A 9 -2.05 -9.36 2.09
N LYS A 10 -3.08 -9.83 2.81
CA LYS A 10 -4.19 -8.99 3.29
C LYS A 10 -3.72 -7.86 4.20
N ARG A 11 -2.73 -8.12 5.06
CA ARG A 11 -2.10 -7.07 5.88
C ARG A 11 -1.39 -6.05 4.99
N GLY A 12 -0.57 -6.51 4.04
CA GLY A 12 0.14 -5.63 3.10
C GLY A 12 -0.81 -4.74 2.30
N PHE A 13 -1.91 -5.31 1.80
CA PHE A 13 -2.94 -4.56 1.09
C PHE A 13 -3.67 -3.55 1.97
N SER A 14 -4.01 -3.91 3.21
CA SER A 14 -4.66 -2.97 4.14
C SER A 14 -3.80 -1.74 4.42
N GLU A 15 -2.49 -1.93 4.63
CA GLU A 15 -1.53 -0.84 4.83
C GLU A 15 -1.40 0.05 3.59
N PHE A 16 -1.33 -0.56 2.40
CA PHE A 16 -1.24 0.16 1.13
C PHE A 16 -2.53 0.92 0.81
N SER A 17 -3.68 0.25 0.92
CA SER A 17 -5.01 0.82 0.72
C SER A 17 -5.26 1.98 1.68
N GLY A 18 -4.80 1.88 2.94
CA GLY A 18 -4.87 2.98 3.91
C GLY A 18 -4.15 4.25 3.42
N LYS A 19 -2.91 4.11 2.92
CA LYS A 19 -2.14 5.23 2.37
C LYS A 19 -2.78 5.83 1.13
N ILE A 20 -3.30 4.99 0.25
CA ILE A 20 -4.01 5.44 -0.96
C ILE A 20 -5.27 6.19 -0.59
N LYS A 21 -6.04 5.66 0.37
CA LYS A 21 -7.26 6.29 0.84
C LYS A 21 -6.98 7.67 1.42
N GLU A 22 -5.95 7.83 2.24
CA GLU A 22 -5.55 9.14 2.79
C GLU A 22 -5.26 10.18 1.68
N ARG A 23 -4.53 9.76 0.64
CA ARG A 23 -4.23 10.64 -0.50
C ARG A 23 -5.47 10.92 -1.34
N LYS A 24 -6.30 9.92 -1.63
CA LYS A 24 -7.58 10.08 -2.33
C LYS A 24 -8.53 11.02 -1.58
N ASP A 25 -8.67 10.86 -0.27
CA ASP A 25 -9.50 11.73 0.58
C ASP A 25 -9.01 13.17 0.52
N THR A 26 -7.70 13.39 0.48
CA THR A 26 -7.11 14.72 0.29
C THR A 26 -7.47 15.32 -1.07
N LEU A 27 -7.40 14.54 -2.14
CA LEU A 27 -7.78 14.97 -3.49
C LEU A 27 -9.29 15.26 -3.59
N ILE A 28 -10.13 14.38 -3.04
CA ILE A 28 -11.58 14.57 -2.97
C ILE A 28 -11.92 15.86 -2.22
N LYS A 29 -11.21 16.15 -1.13
CA LYS A 29 -11.40 17.41 -0.37
C LYS A 29 -11.02 18.65 -1.18
N LYS A 30 -9.95 18.60 -1.98
CA LYS A 30 -9.60 19.69 -2.91
C LYS A 30 -10.69 19.87 -3.97
N LEU A 31 -11.11 18.79 -4.61
CA LEU A 31 -12.17 18.80 -5.61
C LEU A 31 -13.50 19.34 -5.04
N SER A 32 -13.84 18.98 -3.79
CA SER A 32 -15.05 19.49 -3.11
C SER A 32 -15.02 21.00 -2.85
N ARG A 33 -13.83 21.61 -2.84
CA ARG A 33 -13.62 23.05 -2.73
C ARG A 33 -13.61 23.76 -4.09
N GLY A 34 -13.79 23.01 -5.19
CA GLY A 34 -13.64 23.51 -6.54
C GLY A 34 -12.18 23.74 -6.96
N GLU A 35 -11.22 23.22 -6.20
CA GLU A 35 -9.80 23.30 -6.57
C GLU A 35 -9.49 22.24 -7.62
N ALA A 36 -8.73 22.60 -8.66
CA ALA A 36 -8.22 21.64 -9.63
C ALA A 36 -7.14 20.76 -8.99
N ILE A 37 -7.11 19.49 -9.37
CA ILE A 37 -6.00 18.59 -9.06
C ILE A 37 -4.90 18.74 -10.11
N SER A 38 -3.66 18.41 -9.74
CA SER A 38 -2.54 18.54 -10.67
C SER A 38 -2.52 17.37 -11.67
N PRO A 39 -1.89 17.54 -12.85
CA PRO A 39 -1.67 16.42 -13.78
C PRO A 39 -0.91 15.24 -13.14
N SER A 40 -0.04 15.52 -12.17
CA SER A 40 0.64 14.48 -11.40
C SER A 40 -0.29 13.73 -10.45
N ASP A 41 -1.34 14.37 -9.94
CA ASP A 41 -2.37 13.70 -9.13
C ASP A 41 -3.29 12.86 -10.01
N GLU A 42 -3.60 13.31 -11.23
CA GLU A 42 -4.34 12.53 -12.23
C GLU A 42 -3.55 11.28 -12.64
N GLN A 43 -2.29 11.45 -13.04
CA GLN A 43 -1.41 10.33 -13.38
C GLN A 43 -1.26 9.35 -12.22
N TRP A 44 -1.18 9.85 -10.99
CA TRP A 44 -1.15 9.00 -9.80
C TRP A 44 -2.46 8.22 -9.61
N LEU A 45 -3.63 8.81 -9.91
CA LEU A 45 -4.92 8.12 -9.81
C LEU A 45 -5.05 6.98 -10.85
N ASP A 46 -4.51 7.17 -12.05
CA ASP A 46 -4.53 6.17 -13.12
C ASP A 46 -3.56 5.01 -12.87
N HIS A 47 -2.47 5.27 -12.12
CA HIS A 47 -1.45 4.27 -11.81
C HIS A 47 -1.50 3.83 -10.34
N GLU A 48 -0.69 4.43 -9.46
CA GLU A 48 -0.51 3.89 -8.11
C GLU A 48 -1.76 4.00 -7.23
N GLY A 49 -2.67 4.92 -7.55
CA GLY A 49 -3.95 5.10 -6.88
C GLY A 49 -5.01 4.10 -7.33
N ASN A 50 -4.79 3.38 -8.43
CA ASN A 50 -5.67 2.32 -8.90
C ASN A 50 -5.29 0.99 -8.24
N THR A 51 -6.09 0.55 -7.27
CA THR A 51 -5.82 -0.66 -6.48
C THR A 51 -6.63 -1.87 -6.91
N ILE A 52 -7.36 -1.77 -8.04
CA ILE A 52 -8.29 -2.81 -8.48
C ILE A 52 -7.55 -4.11 -8.79
N ASP A 53 -6.36 -4.02 -9.40
CA ASP A 53 -5.56 -5.19 -9.72
C ASP A 53 -5.09 -5.91 -8.44
N GLU A 54 -4.62 -5.17 -7.43
CA GLU A 54 -4.23 -5.76 -6.15
C GLU A 54 -5.40 -6.41 -5.40
N GLU A 55 -6.61 -5.85 -5.49
CA GLU A 55 -7.82 -6.41 -4.88
C GLU A 55 -8.26 -7.70 -5.60
N CYS A 56 -8.28 -7.68 -6.93
CA CYS A 56 -8.65 -8.81 -7.77
C CYS A 56 -7.73 -10.02 -7.50
N ILE A 57 -6.41 -9.79 -7.47
CA ILE A 57 -5.43 -10.85 -7.17
C ILE A 57 -5.66 -11.44 -5.78
N LEU A 58 -5.96 -10.61 -4.77
CA LEU A 58 -6.26 -11.09 -3.43
C LEU A 58 -7.53 -11.94 -3.38
N GLU A 59 -8.57 -11.55 -4.09
CA GLU A 59 -9.84 -12.30 -4.15
C GLU A 59 -9.65 -13.66 -4.84
N VAL A 60 -8.91 -13.68 -5.95
CA VAL A 60 -8.54 -14.91 -6.66
C VAL A 60 -7.78 -15.86 -5.73
N LEU A 61 -6.73 -15.37 -5.05
CA LEU A 61 -5.93 -16.17 -4.13
C LEU A 61 -6.72 -16.61 -2.89
N GLN A 62 -7.69 -15.82 -2.44
CA GLN A 62 -8.57 -16.18 -1.32
C GLN A 62 -9.57 -17.26 -1.68
N SER A 63 -10.10 -17.23 -2.91
CA SER A 63 -11.11 -18.16 -3.39
C SER A 63 -10.51 -19.46 -3.91
N ALA A 64 -9.21 -19.47 -4.19
CA ALA A 64 -8.49 -20.65 -4.61
C ALA A 64 -8.38 -21.70 -3.48
N PRO A 65 -8.61 -22.99 -3.80
CA PRO A 65 -8.38 -24.07 -2.83
C PRO A 65 -6.87 -24.31 -2.59
N ASP A 66 -6.09 -24.17 -3.67
CA ASP A 66 -4.63 -24.19 -3.82
C ASP A 66 -3.94 -22.82 -3.76
N TYR A 67 -3.45 -22.31 -2.62
CA TYR A 67 -2.74 -21.01 -2.62
C TYR A 67 -1.48 -21.02 -3.49
N GLU A 68 -0.59 -22.01 -3.32
CA GLU A 68 0.69 -22.05 -4.04
C GLU A 68 0.46 -22.30 -5.53
N ARG A 69 -0.52 -23.16 -5.84
CA ARG A 69 -0.95 -23.39 -7.21
C ARG A 69 -1.51 -22.12 -7.86
N ALA A 70 -2.40 -21.40 -7.17
CA ALA A 70 -2.98 -20.17 -7.69
C ALA A 70 -1.91 -19.10 -7.92
N VAL A 71 -0.94 -18.95 -7.03
CA VAL A 71 0.20 -18.03 -7.24
C VAL A 71 1.04 -18.44 -8.45
N SER A 72 1.22 -19.74 -8.70
CA SER A 72 1.98 -20.23 -9.85
C SER A 72 1.26 -19.95 -11.18
N GLU A 73 -0.07 -20.04 -11.18
CA GLU A 73 -0.95 -19.80 -12.33
C GLU A 73 -1.15 -18.31 -12.67
N LEU A 74 -0.75 -17.38 -11.78
CA LEU A 74 -0.74 -15.95 -12.09
C LEU A 74 0.24 -15.61 -13.23
N ASP A 75 -0.09 -14.56 -13.97
CA ASP A 75 0.83 -13.92 -14.91
C ASP A 75 1.94 -13.15 -14.18
N ASP A 76 2.86 -12.56 -14.96
CA ASP A 76 4.01 -11.84 -14.40
C ASP A 76 3.59 -10.60 -13.58
N ASP A 77 2.52 -9.94 -14.00
CA ASP A 77 1.95 -8.77 -13.32
C ASP A 77 1.28 -9.17 -11.99
N GLY A 78 0.47 -10.23 -11.98
CA GLY A 78 -0.11 -10.80 -10.77
C GLY A 78 0.96 -11.28 -9.78
N LYS A 79 2.04 -11.90 -10.27
CA LYS A 79 3.19 -12.27 -9.44
C LYS A 79 3.92 -11.05 -8.89
N ALA A 80 4.07 -9.98 -9.68
CA ALA A 80 4.65 -8.73 -9.22
C ALA A 80 3.81 -8.09 -8.10
N ILE A 81 2.48 -8.11 -8.24
CA ILE A 81 1.53 -7.66 -7.21
C ILE A 81 1.71 -8.45 -5.91
N VAL A 82 1.78 -9.78 -5.97
CA VAL A 82 1.98 -10.62 -4.77
C VAL A 82 3.28 -10.27 -4.05
N ARG A 83 4.37 -10.03 -4.79
CA ARG A 83 5.65 -9.58 -4.21
C ARG A 83 5.50 -8.22 -3.52
N LYS A 84 4.92 -7.25 -4.21
CA LYS A 84 4.68 -5.88 -3.71
C LYS A 84 3.85 -5.86 -2.43
N LEU A 85 2.76 -6.64 -2.39
CA LEU A 85 1.92 -6.83 -1.19
C LEU A 85 2.72 -7.41 -0.02
N ARG A 86 3.60 -8.38 -0.28
CA ARG A 86 4.47 -8.97 0.74
C ARG A 86 5.50 -7.97 1.27
N GLU A 87 6.05 -7.13 0.39
CA GLU A 87 6.98 -6.07 0.76
C GLU A 87 6.32 -5.03 1.65
N TRP A 88 5.10 -4.58 1.34
CA TRP A 88 4.36 -3.66 2.21
C TRP A 88 4.03 -4.26 3.57
N ALA A 89 3.68 -5.55 3.60
CA ALA A 89 3.52 -6.26 4.86
C ALA A 89 4.83 -6.27 5.68
N GLY A 90 5.99 -6.46 5.03
CA GLY A 90 7.31 -6.46 5.66
C GLY A 90 7.80 -5.08 6.11
N ALA A 91 7.53 -4.03 5.32
CA ALA A 91 7.95 -2.66 5.57
C ALA A 91 7.38 -2.10 6.89
N SER A 92 6.25 -2.61 7.37
CA SER A 92 5.66 -2.24 8.66
C SER A 92 6.55 -2.57 9.86
N THR A 93 7.56 -3.45 9.71
CA THR A 93 8.53 -3.75 10.77
C THR A 93 9.68 -2.74 10.88
N LYS A 94 9.87 -1.87 9.86
CA LYS A 94 10.97 -0.88 9.85
C LYS A 94 10.55 0.52 10.31
N VAL A 95 9.26 0.82 10.48
CA VAL A 95 8.77 2.16 10.89
C VAL A 95 8.27 2.16 12.34
N ALA A 96 9.06 1.60 13.26
CA ALA A 96 8.88 1.77 14.70
C ALA A 96 10.17 2.26 15.39
N GLY A 97 10.98 3.02 14.66
CA GLY A 97 12.25 3.57 15.14
C GLY A 97 12.29 5.10 15.06
N ASN A 98 11.28 5.79 15.59
CA ASN A 98 11.37 7.24 15.75
C ASN A 98 11.40 7.62 17.23
N LYS A 99 12.58 7.96 17.77
CA LYS A 99 12.70 8.77 18.99
C LYS A 99 14.02 9.56 19.04
N ARG A 100 13.92 10.85 18.67
CA ARG A 100 14.48 12.09 19.27
C ARG A 100 15.94 12.05 19.79
N LYS A 101 16.80 13.04 19.52
CA LYS A 101 16.64 14.48 19.88
C LYS A 101 17.51 15.37 18.99
N GLN A 102 16.92 16.39 18.35
CA GLN A 102 17.67 17.60 17.97
C GLN A 102 17.90 18.40 19.26
N GLN A 103 19.14 18.51 19.68
CA GLN A 103 19.54 19.41 20.75
C GLN A 103 19.92 20.74 20.11
N TRP A 104 19.01 21.71 20.20
CA TRP A 104 19.34 23.11 19.97
C TRP A 104 20.12 23.59 21.19
N GLN A 105 21.42 23.82 21.05
CA GLN A 105 22.13 24.70 21.97
C GLN A 105 22.01 26.13 21.45
N MET A 106 21.00 26.82 21.96
CA MET A 106 20.96 28.28 22.01
C MET A 106 22.04 28.75 22.98
N GLY A 107 22.83 29.74 22.54
CA GLY A 107 23.80 30.42 23.39
C GLY A 107 23.14 31.18 24.53
N SER A 108 23.94 31.49 25.55
CA SER A 108 23.67 32.56 26.51
C SER A 108 24.99 33.04 27.10
N TYR A 109 25.22 34.35 26.86
CA TYR A 109 26.01 35.33 27.60
C TYR A 109 27.37 34.96 28.20
#